data_AF-A0A7W8GG43-F1
#
_entry.id   AF-A0A7W8GG43-F1
#
_cell.length_a   1.000
_cell.length_b   1.000
_cell.length_c   1.000
_cell.angle_alpha   90.00
_cell.angle_beta   90.00
_cell.angle_gamma   90.00
#
_symmetry.space_group_name_H-M   'P 1'
#
loop_
_entity.id
_entity.type
_entity.pdbx_description
1 polymer ?
#
loop_
_entity_poly.entity_id
_entity_poly.type
_entity_poly.pdbx_seq_one_letter_code
_entity_poly.pdbx_strand_id
1 'polypeptide(L)'
;MAEIKFRNEKDGSEFEITHARAARVLADVRRWAEQNGFARVTFWRDPADEHRFWVQLGEDRLNYWIHASTFTEGKHETIEMQLDYARGAQRRSAAGYERFDK
;
A
#
# COMPACT_ATOMS: atom_id res chain seq x y z
N MET A 1 7.13 -15.68 -2.02
CA MET A 1 6.08 -14.94 -2.76
C MET A 1 5.56 -13.86 -1.83
N ALA A 2 5.60 -12.60 -2.24
CA ALA A 2 5.08 -11.51 -1.40
C ALA A 2 3.55 -11.60 -1.29
N GLU A 3 3.02 -11.32 -0.10
CA GLU A 3 1.58 -11.26 0.18
C GLU A 3 1.07 -9.82 0.03
N ILE A 4 0.03 -9.63 -0.78
CA ILE A 4 -0.64 -8.34 -0.96
C ILE A 4 -2.02 -8.42 -0.31
N LYS A 5 -2.30 -7.51 0.62
CA LYS A 5 -3.54 -7.52 1.40
C LYS A 5 -4.22 -6.17 1.35
N PHE A 6 -5.55 -6.17 1.24
CA PHE A 6 -6.37 -4.98 1.48
C PHE A 6 -7.16 -5.21 2.75
N ARG A 7 -7.17 -4.20 3.62
CA ARG A 7 -7.86 -4.25 4.91
C ARG A 7 -8.66 -2.97 5.12
N ASN A 8 -9.80 -3.08 5.78
CA ASN A 8 -10.50 -1.90 6.26
C ASN A 8 -9.85 -1.44 7.58
N GLU A 9 -9.54 -0.16 7.70
CA GLU A 9 -8.94 0.38 8.93
C GLU A 9 -9.91 0.34 10.12
N LYS A 10 -11.20 0.45 9.85
CA LYS A 10 -12.25 0.47 10.87
C LYS A 10 -12.32 -0.80 11.71
N ASP A 11 -12.15 -1.96 11.09
CA ASP A 11 -12.41 -3.27 11.71
C ASP A 11 -11.32 -4.32 11.41
N GLY A 12 -10.32 -3.97 10.59
CA GLY A 12 -9.25 -4.88 10.16
C GLY A 12 -9.68 -5.97 9.18
N SER A 13 -10.94 -5.96 8.71
CA SER A 13 -11.46 -6.96 7.80
C SER A 13 -10.71 -6.93 6.47
N GLU A 14 -10.30 -8.11 6.00
CA GLU A 14 -9.67 -8.27 4.69
C GLU A 14 -10.73 -8.21 3.59
N PHE A 15 -10.38 -7.57 2.49
CA PHE A 15 -11.20 -7.54 1.28
C PHE A 15 -10.32 -7.60 0.04
N GLU A 16 -10.94 -7.75 -1.13
CA GLU A 16 -10.25 -7.78 -2.41
C GLU A 16 -10.73 -6.63 -3.30
N ILE A 17 -9.81 -6.03 -4.07
CA ILE A 17 -10.20 -5.07 -5.11
C ILE A 17 -10.69 -5.84 -6.33
N THR A 18 -12.01 -5.81 -6.53
CA THR A 18 -12.67 -6.41 -7.70
C THR A 18 -12.70 -5.41 -8.85
N HIS A 19 -11.60 -5.25 -9.57
CA HIS A 19 -11.55 -4.42 -10.78
C HIS A 19 -10.72 -5.12 -11.88
N ALA A 20 -11.20 -5.07 -13.13
CA ALA A 20 -10.56 -5.79 -14.24
C ALA A 20 -9.09 -5.41 -14.47
N ARG A 21 -8.72 -4.16 -14.16
CA ARG A 21 -7.34 -3.65 -14.24
C ARG A 21 -6.51 -3.83 -12.97
N ALA A 22 -7.16 -4.11 -11.83
CA ALA A 22 -6.47 -4.26 -10.56
C ALA A 22 -5.54 -5.48 -10.57
N ALA A 23 -5.95 -6.59 -11.20
CA ALA A 23 -5.12 -7.79 -11.27
C ALA A 23 -3.69 -7.53 -11.79
N ARG A 24 -3.55 -6.67 -12.81
CA ARG A 24 -2.24 -6.27 -13.34
C ARG A 24 -1.47 -5.42 -12.33
N VAL A 25 -2.11 -4.41 -11.76
CA VAL A 25 -1.50 -3.55 -10.74
C VAL A 25 -1.04 -4.39 -9.53
N LEU A 26 -1.82 -5.36 -9.08
CA LEU A 26 -1.47 -6.25 -7.98
C LEU A 26 -0.26 -7.13 -8.30
N ALA A 27 -0.15 -7.62 -9.54
CA ALA A 27 1.03 -8.34 -9.99
C ALA A 27 2.28 -7.43 -9.95
N ASP A 28 2.13 -6.16 -10.30
CA ASP A 28 3.21 -5.17 -10.25
C ASP A 28 3.61 -4.86 -8.80
N VAL A 29 2.65 -4.63 -7.90
CA VAL A 29 2.93 -4.45 -6.46
C VAL A 29 3.68 -5.65 -5.91
N ARG A 30 3.24 -6.87 -6.26
CA ARG A 30 3.89 -8.10 -5.84
C ARG A 30 5.33 -8.18 -6.33
N ARG A 31 5.56 -7.92 -7.61
CA ARG A 31 6.90 -7.93 -8.21
C ARG A 31 7.79 -6.90 -7.54
N TRP A 32 7.29 -5.68 -7.34
CA TRP A 32 8.00 -4.63 -6.62
C TRP A 32 8.35 -5.07 -5.19
N ALA A 33 7.41 -5.66 -4.46
CA ALA A 33 7.63 -6.12 -3.10
C ALA A 33 8.72 -7.20 -3.03
N GLU A 34 8.70 -8.16 -3.96
CA GLU A 34 9.70 -9.22 -4.06
C GLU A 34 11.09 -8.67 -4.39
N GLN A 35 11.19 -7.73 -5.34
CA GLN A 35 12.44 -7.06 -5.69
C GLN A 35 13.03 -6.23 -4.53
N ASN A 36 12.18 -5.73 -3.65
CA ASN A 36 12.58 -4.87 -2.54
C ASN A 36 12.66 -5.60 -1.18
N GLY A 37 12.44 -6.92 -1.16
CA GLY A 37 12.57 -7.74 0.05
C GLY A 37 11.40 -7.65 1.04
N PHE A 38 10.22 -7.18 0.60
CA PHE A 38 9.03 -7.14 1.44
C PHE A 38 8.24 -8.44 1.34
N ALA A 39 8.11 -9.15 2.46
CA ALA A 39 7.28 -10.35 2.55
C ALA A 39 5.78 -10.02 2.43
N ARG A 40 5.36 -8.84 2.90
CA ARG A 40 3.96 -8.40 2.92
C ARG A 40 3.84 -6.91 2.60
N VAL A 41 2.86 -6.57 1.78
CA VAL A 41 2.38 -5.19 1.59
C VAL A 41 0.89 -5.17 1.93
N THR A 42 0.48 -4.25 2.79
CA THR A 42 -0.92 -4.10 3.19
C THR A 42 -1.41 -2.69 2.91
N PHE A 43 -2.57 -2.60 2.26
CA PHE A 43 -3.26 -1.35 1.97
C PHE A 43 -4.49 -1.24 2.87
N TRP A 44 -4.52 -0.21 3.72
CA TRP A 44 -5.60 0.02 4.66
C TRP A 44 -6.53 1.09 4.14
N ARG A 45 -7.78 0.72 3.86
CA ARG A 45 -8.82 1.66 3.43
C ARG A 45 -9.22 2.53 4.62
N ASP A 46 -9.10 3.84 4.42
CA ASP A 46 -9.50 4.85 5.39
C ASP A 46 -11.04 4.86 5.53
N PRO A 47 -11.58 4.93 6.76
CA PRO A 47 -13.02 4.91 6.99
C PRO A 47 -13.73 6.23 6.66
N ALA A 48 -12.98 7.34 6.66
CA ALA A 48 -13.50 8.67 6.31
C ALA A 48 -13.36 8.96 4.81
N ASP A 49 -12.40 8.32 4.13
CA ASP A 49 -12.15 8.48 2.70
C ASP A 49 -11.91 7.12 2.04
N GLU A 50 -12.95 6.58 1.41
CA GLU A 50 -12.86 5.27 0.78
C GLU A 50 -11.87 5.18 -0.39
N HIS A 51 -11.43 6.34 -0.89
CA HIS A 51 -10.43 6.40 -1.94
C HIS A 51 -9.01 6.48 -1.40
N ARG A 52 -8.81 6.55 -0.08
CA ARG A 52 -7.49 6.61 0.54
C ARG A 52 -7.08 5.26 1.08
N PHE A 53 -5.91 4.81 0.65
CA PHE A 53 -5.28 3.57 1.11
C PHE A 53 -3.96 3.85 1.80
N TRP A 54 -3.93 3.75 3.13
CA TRP A 54 -2.68 3.82 3.89
C TRP A 54 -1.79 2.61 3.59
N VAL A 55 -0.49 2.85 3.44
CA VAL A 55 0.45 1.80 3.06
C VAL A 55 1.16 1.25 4.29
N GLN A 56 1.23 -0.07 4.37
CA GLN A 56 2.07 -0.79 5.31
C GLN A 56 3.04 -1.69 4.53
N LEU A 57 4.34 -1.56 4.83
CA LEU A 57 5.41 -2.35 4.24
C LEU A 57 5.99 -3.27 5.31
N GLY A 58 5.79 -4.57 5.19
CA GLY A 58 6.15 -5.55 6.22
C GLY A 58 5.37 -5.33 7.52
N GLU A 59 6.06 -4.85 8.54
CA GLU A 59 5.50 -4.52 9.86
C GLU A 59 5.25 -3.02 10.03
N ASP A 60 5.88 -2.17 9.21
CA ASP A 60 5.81 -0.71 9.33
C ASP A 60 4.57 -0.15 8.65
N ARG A 61 3.65 0.39 9.44
CA ARG A 61 2.54 1.18 8.94
C ARG A 61 3.00 2.62 8.72
N LEU A 62 2.87 3.10 7.49
CA LEU A 62 3.42 4.38 7.06
C LEU A 62 2.36 5.47 7.13
N ASN A 63 2.78 6.69 7.47
CA ASN A 63 2.00 7.90 7.21
C ASN A 63 2.10 8.30 5.72
N TYR A 64 1.78 7.34 4.85
CA TYR A 64 1.76 7.49 3.40
C TYR A 64 0.52 6.76 2.89
N TRP A 65 -0.17 7.40 1.96
CA TRP A 65 -1.39 6.85 1.36
C TRP A 65 -1.34 6.91 -0.16
N ILE A 66 -2.07 5.99 -0.78
CA ILE A 66 -2.25 5.89 -2.22
C ILE A 66 -3.73 6.05 -2.52
N HIS A 67 -4.06 6.74 -3.61
CA HIS A 67 -5.44 6.89 -4.04
C HIS A 67 -5.97 5.61 -4.70
N ALA A 68 -7.23 5.27 -4.49
CA ALA A 68 -7.90 4.09 -5.05
C ALA A 68 -7.79 4.02 -6.57
N SER A 69 -7.80 5.18 -7.24
CA SER A 69 -7.67 5.25 -8.69
C SER A 69 -6.35 4.71 -9.20
N THR A 70 -5.28 4.71 -8.40
CA THR A 70 -4.01 4.08 -8.78
C THR A 70 -4.18 2.57 -9.03
N PHE A 71 -5.09 1.91 -8.32
CA PHE A 71 -5.40 0.50 -8.51
C PHE A 71 -6.39 0.23 -9.65
N THR A 72 -7.26 1.19 -9.98
CA THR A 72 -8.30 1.01 -11.01
C THR A 72 -7.92 1.55 -12.38
N GLU A 73 -7.07 2.59 -12.47
CA GLU A 73 -6.63 3.18 -13.74
C GLU A 73 -5.66 2.27 -14.51
N GLY A 74 -4.89 1.44 -13.80
CA GLY A 74 -3.98 0.45 -14.42
C GLY A 74 -2.66 1.03 -14.93
N LYS A 75 -2.24 2.19 -14.44
CA LYS A 75 -0.95 2.81 -14.80
C LYS A 75 0.18 2.22 -13.95
N HIS A 76 0.86 1.23 -14.50
CA HIS A 76 2.00 0.54 -13.90
C HIS A 76 3.04 1.49 -13.29
N GLU A 77 3.51 2.46 -14.09
CA GLU A 77 4.53 3.43 -13.66
C GLU A 77 4.06 4.26 -12.45
N THR A 78 2.75 4.48 -12.32
CA THR A 78 2.19 5.22 -11.18
C THR A 78 2.27 4.38 -9.90
N ILE A 79 1.95 3.08 -9.92
CA ILE A 79 1.95 2.29 -8.68
C ILE A 79 3.37 2.04 -8.16
N GLU A 80 4.33 1.70 -9.03
CA GLU A 80 5.71 1.43 -8.59
C GLU A 80 6.37 2.69 -8.02
N MET A 81 6.16 3.84 -8.67
CA MET A 81 6.65 5.13 -8.18
C MET A 81 6.05 5.47 -6.81
N GLN A 82 4.74 5.23 -6.60
CA GLN A 82 4.09 5.45 -5.30
C GLN A 82 4.66 4.54 -4.21
N LEU A 83 4.97 3.28 -4.54
CA LEU A 83 5.60 2.34 -3.60
C LEU A 83 7.06 2.71 -3.30
N ASP A 84 7.80 3.25 -4.27
CA ASP A 84 9.14 3.79 -4.03
C ASP A 84 9.12 5.01 -3.10
N TYR A 85 8.14 5.90 -3.26
CA TYR A 85 7.91 6.99 -2.31
C TYR A 85 7.56 6.46 -0.92
N ALA A 86 6.70 5.45 -0.82
CA ALA A 86 6.34 4.80 0.43
C ALA A 86 7.56 4.16 1.11
N ARG A 87 8.40 3.42 0.38
CA ARG A 87 9.68 2.86 0.85
C ARG A 87 10.63 3.95 1.34
N GLY A 88 10.70 5.07 0.61
CA GLY A 88 11.43 6.25 1.04
C GLY A 88 10.89 6.83 2.36
N ALA A 89 9.58 6.86 2.55
CA ALA A 89 8.94 7.27 3.79
C ALA A 89 9.23 6.30 4.94
N GLN A 90 9.21 4.98 4.70
CA GLN A 90 9.59 3.96 5.69
C GLN A 90 11.01 4.18 6.20
N ARG A 91 11.98 4.40 5.30
CA ARG A 91 13.37 4.68 5.70
C ARG A 91 13.49 5.95 6.55
N ARG A 92 12.69 6.98 6.26
CA ARG A 92 12.64 8.21 7.06
C ARG A 92 11.93 8.02 8.40
N SER A 93 10.90 7.19 8.45
CA SER A 93 10.15 6.86 9.67
C SER A 93 11.00 6.04 10.62
N ALA A 94 11.70 5.02 10.10
CA ALA A 94 12.66 4.20 10.85
C ALA A 94 13.88 5.00 11.34
N ALA A 95 14.17 6.16 10.74
CA ALA A 95 15.20 7.09 11.17
C ALA A 95 14.74 8.06 12.30
N GLY A 96 13.54 7.89 12.87
CA GLY A 96 13.12 8.59 14.09
C GLY A 96 12.08 9.70 13.89
N TYR A 97 11.05 9.48 13.08
CA TYR A 97 9.86 10.35 13.06
C TYR A 97 8.61 9.54 13.41
N GLU A 98 8.53 9.12 14.68
CA GLU A 98 7.28 8.71 15.29
C GLU A 98 6.31 9.90 15.26
N ARG A 99 5.43 9.93 14.26
CA ARG A 99 4.14 10.60 14.39
C ARG A 99 3.04 9.56 14.30
N PHE A 100 2.99 8.74 15.33
CA PHE A 100 1.70 8.32 15.88
C PHE A 100 1.33 9.34 16.94
N ASP A 101 0.48 10.30 16.58
CA ASP A 101 -0.51 10.89 17.48
C ASP A 101 -1.45 11.78 16.65
N LYS A 102 -2.70 11.35 16.45
CA LYS A 102 -3.85 11.82 17.23
C LYS A 102 -5.15 11.13 16.80
#